data_AF-A0AAW9NGT4-F1
#
_entry.id   AF-A0AAW9NGT4-F1
#
_cell.length_a   1.000
_cell.length_b   1.000
_cell.length_c   1.000
_cell.angle_alpha   90.00
_cell.angle_beta   90.00
_cell.angle_gamma   90.00
#
_symmetry.space_group_name_H-M   'P 1'
#
loop_
_entity.id
_entity.type
_entity.pdbx_description
1 polymer ?
#
loop_
_entity_poly.entity_id
_entity_poly.type
_entity_poly.pdbx_seq_one_letter_code
_entity_poly.pdbx_strand_id
1 'polypeptide(L)' 'MELFEHEEIDFADYITDHLLPQMKRFQIKKASVSNGFGDKATITRDKHGFYKVKFEYVKEQL' A
#
# COMPACT_ATOMS: atom_id res chain seq x y z
N MET A 1 4.31 5.69 31.49
CA MET A 1 4.26 6.00 30.05
C MET A 1 4.01 4.66 29.38
N GLU A 2 2.78 4.40 28.95
CA GLU A 2 2.47 3.13 28.28
C GLU A 2 3.01 3.20 26.86
N LEU A 3 3.99 2.34 26.56
CA LEU A 3 4.43 2.07 25.20
C LEU A 3 3.32 1.22 24.57
N PHE A 4 2.51 1.83 23.70
CA PHE A 4 1.59 1.08 22.88
C PHE A 4 2.41 0.22 21.93
N GLU A 5 2.38 -1.10 22.10
CA GLU A 5 2.83 -2.03 21.08
C GLU A 5 1.93 -1.82 19.86
N HIS A 6 2.49 -1.18 18.84
CA HIS A 6 1.88 -1.19 17.53
C HIS A 6 2.13 -2.58 16.94
N GLU A 7 1.07 -3.35 16.72
CA GLU A 7 1.16 -4.56 15.91
C GLU A 7 1.70 -4.17 14.53
N GLU A 8 2.88 -4.70 14.17
CA GLU A 8 3.39 -4.58 12.81
C GLU A 8 2.49 -5.40 11.88
N ILE A 9 1.75 -4.71 11.01
CA ILE A 9 1.00 -5.32 9.91
C ILE A 9 1.95 -5.48 8.72
N ASP A 10 1.90 -6.66 8.08
CA ASP A 10 2.63 -6.89 6.83
C ASP A 10 2.23 -5.84 5.77
N PHE A 11 3.21 -5.34 5.03
CA PHE A 11 2.95 -4.27 4.08
C PHE A 11 1.95 -4.68 3.01
N ALA A 12 1.98 -5.91 2.52
CA ALA A 12 1.02 -6.40 1.53
C ALA A 12 -0.40 -6.47 2.11
N ASP A 13 -0.53 -6.94 3.34
CA ASP A 13 -1.82 -7.01 4.05
C ASP A 13 -2.40 -5.61 4.27
N TYR A 14 -1.56 -4.62 4.61
CA TYR A 14 -2.00 -3.23 4.71
C TYR A 14 -2.58 -2.71 3.38
N ILE A 15 -1.95 -3.06 2.26
CA ILE A 15 -2.45 -2.66 0.93
C ILE A 15 -3.83 -3.28 0.66
N THR A 16 -3.99 -4.58 0.89
CA THR A 16 -5.22 -5.30 0.54
C THR A 16 -6.38 -4.96 1.45
N ASP A 17 -6.12 -4.87 2.75
CA ASP A 17 -7.18 -4.87 3.76
C ASP A 17 -7.57 -3.46 4.19
N HIS A 18 -6.64 -2.50 4.05
CA HIS A 18 -6.88 -1.11 4.44
C HIS A 18 -6.88 -0.15 3.23
N LEU A 19 -5.84 -0.19 2.39
CA LEU A 19 -5.68 0.83 1.34
C LEU A 19 -6.63 0.63 0.15
N LEU A 20 -6.77 -0.59 -0.39
CA LEU A 20 -7.66 -0.86 -1.52
C LEU A 20 -9.13 -0.50 -1.22
N PRO A 21 -9.71 -0.85 -0.06
CA PRO A 21 -11.06 -0.40 0.32
C PRO A 21 -11.22 1.12 0.33
N GLN A 22 -10.22 1.85 0.84
CA GLN A 22 -10.26 3.31 0.83
C GLN A 22 -10.17 3.87 -0.60
N MET A 23 -9.28 3.34 -1.43
CA MET A 23 -9.19 3.73 -2.84
C MET A 23 -10.51 3.49 -3.58
N LYS A 24 -11.21 2.40 -3.29
CA LYS A 24 -12.54 2.10 -3.84
C LYS A 24 -13.58 3.11 -3.36
N ARG A 25 -13.61 3.40 -2.05
CA ARG A 25 -14.54 4.36 -1.45
C ARG A 25 -14.40 5.76 -2.04
N PHE A 26 -13.17 6.22 -2.23
CA PHE A 26 -12.88 7.56 -2.75
C PHE A 26 -12.69 7.60 -4.29
N GLN A 27 -12.95 6.49 -4.98
CA GLN A 27 -12.79 6.35 -6.44
C GLN A 27 -11.39 6.74 -6.95
N ILE A 28 -10.36 6.54 -6.14
CA ILE A 28 -8.97 6.86 -6.48
C ILE A 28 -8.51 5.95 -7.62
N LYS A 29 -8.00 6.56 -8.70
CA LYS A 29 -7.54 5.84 -9.90
C LYS A 29 -6.12 5.31 -9.78
N LYS A 30 -5.24 6.00 -9.04
CA LYS A 30 -3.84 5.62 -8.88
C LYS A 30 -3.33 6.05 -7.51
N ALA A 31 -2.57 5.17 -6.86
CA ALA A 31 -1.85 5.48 -5.62
C ALA A 31 -0.46 4.85 -5.66
N SER A 32 0.46 5.43 -4.90
CA SER A 32 1.80 4.89 -4.66
C SER A 32 2.07 5.07 -3.17
N VAL A 33 2.45 3.99 -2.49
CA VAL A 33 2.77 4.01 -1.07
C VAL A 33 4.08 3.25 -0.84
N SER A 34 4.86 3.68 0.16
CA SER A 34 6.11 3.06 0.59
C SER A 34 6.03 2.83 2.10
N ASN A 35 6.59 1.72 2.59
CA ASN A 35 6.68 1.45 4.03
C ASN A 35 7.88 2.11 4.72
N GLY A 36 8.74 2.83 3.97
CA GLY A 36 9.96 3.43 4.51
C GLY A 36 11.12 2.45 4.72
N PHE A 37 10.91 1.14 4.54
CA PHE A 37 11.94 0.08 4.61
C PHE A 37 12.39 -0.41 3.23
N GLY A 38 11.96 0.27 2.17
CA GLY A 38 12.31 -0.02 0.79
C GLY A 38 11.21 -0.70 -0.01
N ASP A 39 10.13 -1.18 0.61
CA ASP A 39 9.00 -1.72 -0.15
C ASP A 39 8.11 -0.60 -0.67
N LYS A 40 7.71 -0.72 -1.92
CA LYS A 40 6.80 0.19 -2.60
C LYS A 40 5.69 -0.58 -3.28
N ALA A 41 4.46 -0.12 -3.10
CA ALA A 41 3.30 -0.61 -3.83
C ALA A 41 2.76 0.49 -4.75
N THR A 42 2.71 0.20 -6.05
CA THR A 42 2.00 1.04 -7.03
C THR A 42 0.67 0.39 -7.36
N ILE A 43 -0.42 1.11 -7.12
CA ILE A 43 -1.79 0.63 -7.31
C ILE A 43 -2.43 1.45 -8.43
N THR A 44 -2.97 0.78 -9.45
CA THR A 44 -3.66 1.45 -10.56
C THR A 44 -5.01 0.77 -10.82
N ARG A 45 -6.07 1.57 -10.92
CA ARG A 45 -7.40 1.14 -11.31
C ARG A 45 -7.52 1.17 -12.83
N ASP A 46 -7.93 0.06 -13.42
CA ASP A 46 -8.16 -0.01 -14.86
C ASP A 46 -9.55 0.54 -15.25
N LYS A 47 -9.82 0.59 -16.56
CA LYS A 47 -11.10 1.04 -17.12
C LYS A 47 -12.30 0.14 -16.77
N HIS A 48 -12.04 -1.08 -16.32
CA HIS A 48 -13.06 -2.06 -15.92
C HIS A 48 -13.33 -2.03 -14.40
N GLY A 49 -12.55 -1.25 -13.65
CA GLY A 49 -12.68 -1.09 -12.21
C GLY A 49 -11.84 -2.06 -11.38
N PHE A 50 -11.00 -2.88 -12.00
CA PHE A 50 -10.06 -3.76 -11.29
C PHE A 50 -8.83 -2.97 -10.85
N TYR A 51 -8.30 -3.32 -9.68
CA TYR A 51 -7.06 -2.76 -9.16
C TYR A 51 -5.91 -3.70 -9.50
N LYS A 52 -4.87 -3.16 -10.14
CA LYS A 52 -3.59 -3.82 -10.31
C LYS A 52 -2.62 -3.27 -9.28
N VAL A 53 -2.04 -4.16 -8.49
CA VAL A 53 -1.01 -3.83 -7.50
C VAL A 53 0.32 -4.35 -8.01
N LYS A 54 1.32 -3.48 -8.08
CA LYS A 54 2.70 -3.85 -8.39
C LYS A 54 3.55 -3.56 -7.16
N PHE A 55 4.12 -4.61 -6.57
CA PHE A 55 5.10 -4.49 -5.50
C PHE A 55 6.49 -4.38 -6.10
N GLU A 56 7.28 -3.44 -5.59
CA GLU A 56 8.65 -3.17 -6.00
C GLU A 56 9.48 -2.99 -4.73
N TYR A 57 10.60 -3.71 -4.62
CA TYR A 57 11.58 -3.44 -3.59
C TYR A 57 12.61 -2.44 -4.15
N VAL A 58 12.62 -1.25 -3.57
CA VAL A 58 13.60 -0.21 -3.84
C VAL A 58 14.72 -0.38 -2.82
N LYS A 59 15.77 -1.13 -3.20
CA LYS A 59 17.07 -0.97 -2.53
C LYS A 59 17.52 0.45 -2.80
N GLU A 60 17.44 1.33 -1.81
CA GLU A 60 18.26 2.53 -1.84
C GLU A 60 19.71 2.07 -1.98
N GLN A 61 20.33 2.41 -3.11
CA GLN A 61 21.77 2.60 -3.13
C GLN A 61 22.01 3.85 -2.28
N LEU A 62 22.24 3.65 -0.98
CA LEU A 62 22.92 4.62 -0.12
C LEU A 62 24.41 4.64 -0.49
#